data_AF-A0A7M3VHH5-F1
#
_entry.id   AF-A0A7M3VHH5-F1
#
_cell.length_a   1.000
_cell.length_b   1.000
_cell.length_c   1.000
_cell.angle_alpha   90.00
_cell.angle_beta   90.00
_cell.angle_gamma   90.00
#
_symmetry.space_group_name_H-M   'P 1'
#
loop_
_entity.id
_entity.type
_entity.pdbx_description
1 polymer ?
#
loop_
_entity_poly.entity_id
_entity_poly.type
_entity_poly.pdbx_seq_one_letter_code
_entity_poly.pdbx_strand_id
1 'polypeptide(L)'
;MSASFVDQELQSEFGKIPPSFLPLGNKRLFQHQLKLAPKNSIVYLSLPESFFISNTDEKWLINQGVRILKIPENLSLGASLVASLNLSEHNLDSPFSVLFGDTLFNELPVGENIICVSESSNSYNWAVVTDNEMHWLTDSENKIDSNVRNIVNGYFRFSSPRNIIRSITRSNWEFLDGLNEYHKIIGLTAVYSKQWLDFGHVNTYYNSKAHFTTQRAFNELRITSDYVEKSSFKSNKIAAEANWFSTLPYSLRNYIPQYLGSEKNNEKIRYKLEYLYLTALNELYVFSSLPVNTWEQILRQCIAFIKDCQQEKAPNDCNSNRLVELFGDKTQVRLNDYCNSQNISMSTQWIFNGEEKVSLEGILTETERYLPKSDEKKWPLCVLHGDFCFSNVLYDFRSNRVKTIDPRGMTLTGEQTIYGDIRYDIAKLSHSIIGMYDWIIAGYYEVDIKGNNINFTIDESHIQKTIQQKFIEMVKVEFDLEASELIAMQIQLFLSMLPLHHDDINRQKALFANAFKLYFLMKRL
;
A
#
# COMPACT_ATOMS: atom_id res chain seq x y z
N MET A 1 8.26 19.63 -1.47
CA MET A 1 7.39 20.57 -0.74
C MET A 1 6.05 19.90 -0.54
N SER A 2 5.71 19.55 0.70
CA SER A 2 4.48 18.83 1.02
C SER A 2 3.82 19.45 2.26
N ALA A 3 3.87 20.78 2.37
CA ALA A 3 3.50 21.54 3.56
C ALA A 3 1.98 21.74 3.77
N SER A 4 1.15 21.21 2.87
CA SER A 4 -0.30 21.15 2.99
C SER A 4 -0.76 19.69 3.07
N PHE A 5 -2.03 19.49 3.43
CA PHE A 5 -2.69 18.20 3.29
C PHE A 5 -3.21 18.04 1.85
N VAL A 6 -3.44 16.80 1.43
CA VAL A 6 -4.09 16.48 0.15
C VAL A 6 -5.49 17.12 0.07
N ASP A 7 -6.06 17.20 -1.13
CA ASP A 7 -7.40 17.78 -1.33
C ASP A 7 -8.51 16.99 -0.60
N GLN A 8 -9.71 17.57 -0.55
CA GLN A 8 -10.82 16.97 0.21
C GLN A 8 -11.23 15.59 -0.32
N GLU A 9 -11.13 15.37 -1.63
CA GLU A 9 -11.46 14.08 -2.24
C GLU A 9 -10.45 13.01 -1.81
N LEU A 10 -9.14 13.26 -1.92
CA LEU A 10 -8.10 12.35 -1.45
C LEU A 10 -8.14 12.17 0.07
N GLN A 11 -8.46 13.22 0.85
CA GLN A 11 -8.63 13.10 2.30
C GLN A 11 -9.77 12.14 2.67
N SER A 12 -10.81 12.02 1.84
CA SER A 12 -11.91 11.08 2.09
C SER A 12 -11.48 9.61 1.97
N GLU A 13 -10.45 9.32 1.17
CA GLU A 13 -9.94 7.96 0.93
C GLU A 13 -8.71 7.62 1.77
N PHE A 14 -7.82 8.59 2.00
CA PHE A 14 -6.53 8.39 2.69
C PHE A 14 -6.43 9.07 4.04
N GLY A 15 -7.43 9.86 4.44
CA GLY A 15 -7.36 10.70 5.63
C GLY A 15 -6.46 11.93 5.46
N LYS A 16 -6.28 12.67 6.56
CA LYS A 16 -5.51 13.92 6.58
C LYS A 16 -4.00 13.64 6.54
N ILE A 17 -3.48 13.38 5.33
CA ILE A 17 -2.05 13.14 5.08
C ILE A 17 -1.46 14.18 4.10
N PRO A 18 -0.15 14.47 4.18
CA PRO A 18 0.55 15.29 3.19
C PRO A 18 0.69 14.56 1.84
N PRO A 19 0.73 15.28 0.70
CA PRO A 19 0.86 14.65 -0.62
C PRO A 19 2.04 13.67 -0.78
N SER A 20 3.23 14.02 -0.26
CA SER A 20 4.40 13.12 -0.32
C SER A 20 4.23 11.83 0.47
N PHE A 21 3.20 11.73 1.33
CA PHE A 21 2.86 10.54 2.11
C PHE A 21 1.82 9.64 1.41
N LEU A 22 1.27 10.02 0.26
CA LEU A 22 0.36 9.16 -0.49
C LEU A 22 0.99 7.80 -0.82
N PRO A 23 0.23 6.69 -0.78
CA PRO A 23 0.76 5.38 -1.08
C PRO A 23 0.96 5.19 -2.59
N LEU A 24 2.07 4.55 -2.97
CA LEU A 24 2.38 4.14 -4.33
C LEU A 24 3.21 2.84 -4.33
N GLY A 25 2.58 1.73 -4.69
CA GLY A 25 3.27 0.45 -4.88
C GLY A 25 3.79 -0.13 -3.57
N ASN A 26 2.93 -0.14 -2.55
CA ASN A 26 3.21 -0.57 -1.18
C ASN A 26 4.36 0.20 -0.50
N LYS A 27 4.51 1.48 -0.82
CA LYS A 27 5.52 2.42 -0.34
C LYS A 27 4.95 3.83 -0.27
N ARG A 28 5.57 4.72 0.52
CA ARG A 28 5.25 6.15 0.51
C ARG A 28 5.78 6.81 -0.76
N LEU A 29 5.06 7.79 -1.29
CA LEU A 29 5.47 8.55 -2.48
C LEU A 29 6.85 9.20 -2.32
N PHE A 30 7.18 9.72 -1.13
CA PHE A 30 8.49 10.30 -0.84
C PHE A 30 9.65 9.31 -1.05
N GLN A 31 9.42 8.00 -0.89
CA GLN A 31 10.47 6.99 -1.09
C GLN A 31 10.84 6.85 -2.57
N HIS A 32 9.93 7.18 -3.48
CA HIS A 32 10.21 7.23 -4.91
C HIS A 32 10.80 8.59 -5.30
N GLN A 33 10.26 9.69 -4.76
CA GLN A 33 10.78 11.05 -4.99
C GLN A 33 12.25 11.18 -4.58
N LEU A 34 12.65 10.60 -3.45
CA LEU A 34 14.03 10.68 -2.96
C LEU A 34 15.04 9.94 -3.83
N LYS A 35 14.63 8.91 -4.59
CA LYS A 35 15.52 8.25 -5.53
C LYS A 35 15.93 9.14 -6.70
N LEU A 36 15.14 10.19 -6.97
CA LEU A 36 15.39 11.17 -8.01
C LEU A 36 16.35 12.27 -7.56
N ALA A 37 16.53 12.46 -6.24
CA ALA A 37 17.40 13.51 -5.73
C ALA A 37 18.85 13.32 -6.22
N PRO A 38 19.51 14.37 -6.73
CA PRO A 38 20.91 14.28 -7.16
C PRO A 38 21.81 13.79 -6.04
N LYS A 39 22.81 12.98 -6.38
CA LYS A 39 23.81 12.50 -5.40
C LYS A 39 24.48 13.68 -4.68
N ASN A 40 24.71 13.55 -3.38
CA ASN A 40 25.31 14.57 -2.51
C ASN A 40 24.49 15.87 -2.35
N SER A 41 23.22 15.90 -2.76
CA SER A 41 22.32 17.01 -2.45
C SER A 41 21.80 16.91 -1.02
N ILE A 42 21.58 18.06 -0.37
CA ILE A 42 20.86 18.12 0.91
C ILE A 42 19.37 18.18 0.58
N VAL A 43 18.59 17.24 1.12
CA VAL A 43 17.16 17.15 0.84
C VAL A 43 16.37 17.64 2.05
N TYR A 44 15.41 18.53 1.78
CA TYR A 44 14.46 19.03 2.75
C TYR A 44 13.04 18.58 2.39
N LEU A 45 12.29 18.09 3.37
CA LEU A 45 10.89 17.73 3.24
C LEU A 45 10.04 18.66 4.11
N SER A 46 9.33 19.59 3.48
CA SER A 46 8.37 20.44 4.18
C SER A 46 7.05 19.71 4.42
N LEU A 47 6.54 19.80 5.65
CA LEU A 47 5.31 19.16 6.12
C LEU A 47 4.49 20.13 6.98
N PRO A 48 3.16 19.96 7.05
CA PRO A 48 2.33 20.75 7.96
C PRO A 48 2.81 20.57 9.41
N GLU A 49 2.77 21.65 10.18
CA GLU A 49 3.21 21.66 11.58
C GLU A 49 2.44 20.63 12.44
N SER A 50 1.12 20.47 12.23
CA SER A 50 0.32 19.50 12.98
C SER A 50 0.49 18.05 12.55
N PHE A 51 1.14 17.78 11.42
CA PHE A 51 1.24 16.41 10.91
C PHE A 51 2.22 15.58 11.75
N PHE A 52 1.73 14.49 12.33
CA PHE A 52 2.57 13.54 13.05
C PHE A 52 3.13 12.49 12.08
N ILE A 53 4.45 12.33 12.06
CA ILE A 53 5.15 11.34 11.24
C ILE A 53 5.26 10.06 12.06
N SER A 54 5.01 8.89 11.46
CA SER A 54 5.23 7.62 12.15
C SER A 54 6.71 7.45 12.52
N ASN A 55 6.99 6.71 13.60
CA ASN A 55 8.37 6.48 14.05
C ASN A 55 9.20 5.82 12.94
N THR A 56 8.59 4.89 12.20
CA THR A 56 9.25 4.22 11.07
C THR A 56 9.56 5.19 9.92
N ASP A 57 8.58 6.01 9.51
CA ASP A 57 8.79 6.98 8.43
C ASP A 57 9.85 8.02 8.81
N GLU A 58 9.83 8.52 10.05
CA GLU A 58 10.80 9.49 10.55
C GLU A 58 12.20 8.90 10.60
N LYS A 59 12.37 7.70 11.18
CA LYS A 59 13.65 6.98 11.18
C LYS A 59 14.16 6.75 9.76
N TRP A 60 13.30 6.35 8.84
CA TRP A 60 13.68 6.11 7.45
C TRP A 60 14.15 7.41 6.78
N LEU A 61 13.41 8.52 6.95
CA LEU A 61 13.77 9.83 6.39
C LEU A 61 15.12 10.32 6.93
N ILE A 62 15.34 10.23 8.25
CA ILE A 62 16.60 10.61 8.90
C ILE A 62 17.77 9.76 8.38
N ASN A 63 17.57 8.44 8.24
CA ASN A 63 18.60 7.53 7.72
C ASN A 63 18.95 7.82 6.25
N GLN A 64 18.03 8.40 5.47
CA GLN A 64 18.29 8.89 4.11
C GLN A 64 18.87 10.32 4.08
N GLY A 65 19.15 10.93 5.24
CA GLY A 65 19.71 12.28 5.34
C GLY A 65 18.70 13.39 5.03
N VAL A 66 17.39 13.11 5.09
CA VAL A 66 16.34 14.09 4.84
C VAL A 66 16.10 14.95 6.07
N ARG A 67 16.08 16.27 5.89
CA ARG A 67 15.76 17.24 6.94
C ARG A 67 14.28 17.62 6.86
N ILE A 68 13.55 17.42 7.94
CA ILE A 68 12.12 17.73 8.01
C ILE A 68 11.94 19.20 8.39
N LEU A 69 11.10 19.92 7.65
CA LEU A 69 10.72 21.30 7.95
C LEU A 69 9.22 21.32 8.30
N LYS A 70 8.90 21.72 9.53
CA LYS A 70 7.51 21.93 9.96
C LYS A 70 7.09 23.35 9.58
N ILE A 71 6.08 23.45 8.71
CA ILE A 71 5.60 24.72 8.16
C ILE A 71 4.20 25.02 8.71
N PRO A 72 3.91 26.26 9.13
CA PRO A 72 2.58 26.67 9.54
C PRO A 72 1.52 26.35 8.47
N GLU A 73 0.33 25.95 8.92
CA GLU A 73 -0.78 25.62 8.03
C GLU A 73 -1.39 26.89 7.40
N ASN A 74 -2.13 26.69 6.30
CA ASN A 74 -2.86 27.74 5.58
C ASN A 74 -1.99 28.85 4.97
N LEU A 75 -0.69 28.60 4.80
CA LEU A 75 0.15 29.47 3.98
C LEU A 75 -0.15 29.25 2.49
N SER A 76 -0.12 30.34 1.71
CA SER A 76 -0.07 30.23 0.25
C SER A 76 1.17 29.44 -0.18
N LEU A 77 1.16 28.90 -1.39
CA LEU A 77 2.29 28.17 -1.95
C LEU A 77 3.58 29.01 -1.94
N GLY A 78 3.48 30.30 -2.28
CA GLY A 78 4.60 31.24 -2.24
C GLY A 78 5.10 31.48 -0.80
N ALA A 79 4.21 31.74 0.14
CA ALA A 79 4.57 31.91 1.56
C ALA A 79 5.22 30.63 2.13
N SER A 80 4.71 29.45 1.76
CA SER A 80 5.26 28.16 2.18
C SER A 80 6.68 27.93 1.64
N LEU A 81 6.95 28.33 0.39
CA LEU A 81 8.29 28.25 -0.19
C LEU A 81 9.27 29.17 0.54
N VAL A 82 8.88 30.43 0.78
CA VAL A 82 9.74 31.37 1.50
C VAL A 82 10.00 30.91 2.94
N ALA A 83 8.96 30.43 3.64
CA ALA A 83 9.11 29.86 4.97
C ALA A 83 10.05 28.65 4.97
N SER A 84 9.92 27.75 3.99
CA SER A 84 10.79 26.58 3.84
C SER A 84 12.25 26.98 3.62
N LEU A 85 12.51 27.97 2.76
CA LEU A 85 13.87 28.48 2.52
C LEU A 85 14.48 29.09 3.79
N ASN A 86 13.72 29.91 4.52
CA ASN A 86 14.19 30.53 5.76
C ASN A 86 14.50 29.48 6.85
N LEU A 87 13.67 28.45 6.99
CA LEU A 87 13.84 27.39 8.00
C LEU A 87 14.91 26.36 7.61
N SER A 88 15.22 26.21 6.32
CA SER A 88 16.19 25.22 5.84
C SER A 88 17.65 25.54 6.18
N GLU A 89 17.94 26.77 6.62
CA GLU A 89 19.30 27.34 6.74
C GLU A 89 20.12 27.19 5.44
N HIS A 90 19.44 27.05 4.29
CA HIS A 90 20.09 26.90 2.98
C HIS A 90 20.91 28.13 2.65
N ASN A 91 22.09 27.92 2.06
CA ASN A 91 22.91 29.03 1.61
C ASN A 91 22.22 29.74 0.44
N LEU A 92 21.75 30.97 0.68
CA LEU A 92 21.02 31.78 -0.30
C LEU A 92 21.86 32.22 -1.51
N ASP A 93 23.16 31.93 -1.52
CA ASP A 93 24.06 32.15 -2.65
C ASP A 93 24.26 30.88 -3.51
N SER A 94 23.65 29.76 -3.13
CA SER A 94 23.73 28.50 -3.85
C SER A 94 22.40 28.12 -4.51
N PRO A 95 22.41 27.54 -5.73
CA PRO A 95 21.20 27.09 -6.41
C PRO A 95 20.41 26.06 -5.61
N PHE A 96 19.10 25.99 -5.85
CA PHE A 96 18.24 24.99 -5.25
C PHE A 96 17.16 24.51 -6.22
N SER A 97 16.55 23.38 -5.90
CA SER A 97 15.44 22.81 -6.65
C SER A 97 14.23 22.60 -5.75
N VAL A 98 13.05 22.80 -6.31
CA VAL A 98 11.76 22.58 -5.66
C VAL A 98 11.04 21.48 -6.43
N LEU A 99 10.55 20.49 -5.68
CA LEU A 99 9.65 19.45 -6.19
C LEU A 99 8.39 19.47 -5.32
N PHE A 100 7.20 19.56 -5.91
CA PHE A 100 5.94 19.45 -5.18
C PHE A 100 5.68 18.02 -4.71
N GLY A 101 4.99 17.90 -3.58
CA GLY A 101 4.87 16.64 -2.86
C GLY A 101 3.96 15.62 -3.53
N ASP A 102 3.05 16.08 -4.38
CA ASP A 102 2.14 15.30 -5.24
C ASP A 102 2.76 14.94 -6.59
N THR A 103 4.03 15.27 -6.83
CA THR A 103 4.63 15.14 -8.15
C THR A 103 5.72 14.05 -8.15
N LEU A 104 5.72 13.21 -9.19
CA LEU A 104 6.79 12.25 -9.44
C LEU A 104 7.25 12.29 -10.91
N PHE A 105 8.56 12.17 -11.11
CA PHE A 105 9.17 12.02 -12.43
C PHE A 105 9.92 10.70 -12.51
N ASN A 106 10.18 10.22 -13.73
CA ASN A 106 11.17 9.15 -13.92
C ASN A 106 12.60 9.69 -13.82
N GLU A 107 12.85 10.89 -14.39
CA GLU A 107 14.11 11.60 -14.34
C GLU A 107 13.85 13.09 -14.14
N LEU A 108 14.67 13.75 -13.31
CA LEU A 108 14.53 15.19 -13.10
C LEU A 108 15.06 15.98 -14.31
N PRO A 109 14.35 17.04 -14.73
CA PRO A 109 14.83 17.93 -15.77
C PRO A 109 16.18 18.57 -15.42
N VAL A 110 17.04 18.73 -16.43
CA VAL A 110 18.38 19.33 -16.28
C VAL A 110 18.37 20.75 -16.81
N GLY A 111 18.99 21.67 -16.07
CA GLY A 111 19.13 23.08 -16.46
C GLY A 111 19.38 23.98 -15.26
N GLU A 112 19.41 25.28 -15.48
CA GLU A 112 19.41 26.31 -14.43
C GLU A 112 18.28 27.30 -14.73
N ASN A 113 17.63 27.83 -13.69
CA ASN A 113 16.47 28.73 -13.82
C ASN A 113 15.37 28.13 -14.71
N ILE A 114 14.91 26.93 -14.35
CA ILE A 114 13.94 26.18 -15.14
C ILE A 114 12.63 26.01 -14.41
N ILE A 115 11.55 26.00 -15.19
CA ILE A 115 10.24 25.49 -14.81
C ILE A 115 9.95 24.27 -15.68
N CYS A 116 9.47 23.20 -15.08
CA CYS A 116 9.11 22.02 -15.84
C CYS A 116 7.63 22.10 -16.27
N VAL A 117 7.38 21.72 -17.51
CA VAL A 117 6.03 21.68 -18.09
C VAL A 117 5.73 20.32 -18.72
N SER A 118 4.46 19.93 -18.69
CA SER A 118 3.98 18.70 -19.30
C SER A 118 2.64 18.94 -20.02
N GLU A 119 2.34 18.08 -20.99
CA GLU A 119 1.01 17.99 -21.56
C GLU A 119 0.07 17.28 -20.56
N SER A 120 -1.13 17.84 -20.37
CA SER A 120 -2.20 17.16 -19.67
C SER A 120 -3.46 17.16 -20.54
N SER A 121 -4.15 16.03 -20.56
CA SER A 121 -5.45 15.88 -21.20
C SER A 121 -6.62 16.25 -20.29
N ASN A 122 -6.35 16.52 -19.01
CA ASN A 122 -7.39 16.72 -18.00
C ASN A 122 -7.65 18.21 -17.76
N SER A 123 -8.91 18.54 -17.44
CA SER A 123 -9.36 19.92 -17.24
C SER A 123 -9.22 20.40 -15.78
N TYR A 124 -8.05 20.21 -15.16
CA TYR A 124 -7.80 20.76 -13.83
C TYR A 124 -7.22 22.17 -13.92
N ASN A 125 -7.47 22.98 -12.88
CA ASN A 125 -6.98 24.35 -12.79
C ASN A 125 -5.47 24.32 -12.49
N TRP A 126 -4.66 24.28 -13.54
CA TRP A 126 -3.22 24.34 -13.43
C TRP A 126 -2.66 25.64 -14.01
N ALA A 127 -1.46 26.01 -13.57
CA ALA A 127 -0.72 27.11 -14.15
C ALA A 127 -0.18 26.74 -15.54
N VAL A 128 -0.30 27.67 -16.48
CA VAL A 128 0.02 27.48 -17.90
C VAL A 128 1.11 28.45 -18.33
N VAL A 129 2.04 27.98 -19.15
CA VAL A 129 3.01 28.87 -19.82
C VAL A 129 2.36 29.50 -21.05
N THR A 130 2.42 30.84 -21.14
CA THR A 130 1.86 31.63 -22.24
C THR A 130 2.95 32.33 -23.06
N ASP A 131 2.61 32.79 -24.26
CA ASP A 131 3.49 33.58 -25.13
C ASP A 131 3.65 35.05 -24.66
N ASN A 132 3.04 35.45 -23.55
CA ASN A 132 3.08 36.83 -23.06
C ASN A 132 4.21 37.02 -22.02
N GLU A 133 5.26 37.77 -22.36
CA GLU A 133 6.38 38.05 -21.45
C GLU A 133 5.98 38.76 -20.14
N MET A 134 4.86 39.49 -20.11
CA MET A 134 4.41 40.20 -18.91
C MET A 134 3.69 39.28 -17.90
N HIS A 135 3.00 38.26 -18.42
CA HIS A 135 2.22 37.25 -17.70
C HIS A 135 2.57 35.86 -18.26
N TRP A 136 3.85 35.52 -18.18
CA TRP A 136 4.39 34.30 -18.78
C TRP A 136 3.76 33.05 -18.16
N LEU A 137 3.37 33.13 -16.88
CA LEU A 137 2.54 32.14 -16.20
C LEU A 137 1.18 32.73 -15.82
N THR A 138 0.11 32.04 -16.18
CA THR A 138 -1.26 32.38 -15.79
C THR A 138 -2.01 31.16 -15.29
N ASP A 139 -2.96 31.36 -14.39
CA ASP A 139 -3.95 30.34 -14.06
C ASP A 139 -4.88 30.10 -15.26
N SER A 140 -5.25 28.85 -15.48
CA SER A 140 -6.19 28.43 -16.52
C SER A 140 -7.62 28.96 -16.32
N GLU A 141 -7.95 29.50 -15.13
CA GLU A 141 -9.28 30.05 -14.81
C GLU A 141 -9.77 31.15 -15.75
N ASN A 142 -8.87 31.87 -16.44
CA ASN A 142 -9.24 33.05 -17.23
C ASN A 142 -9.32 32.87 -18.74
N LYS A 143 -8.95 31.72 -19.32
CA LYS A 143 -9.17 31.41 -20.74
C LYS A 143 -9.21 29.89 -20.96
N ILE A 144 -10.40 29.34 -21.19
CA ILE A 144 -10.56 28.01 -21.79
C ILE A 144 -10.22 28.15 -23.28
N ASP A 145 -8.94 28.33 -23.58
CA ASP A 145 -8.45 28.14 -24.93
C ASP A 145 -8.09 26.66 -25.06
N SER A 146 -8.82 25.95 -25.92
CA SER A 146 -8.67 24.50 -26.19
C SER A 146 -7.27 24.06 -26.67
N ASN A 147 -6.30 24.99 -26.72
CA ASN A 147 -4.92 24.80 -27.19
C ASN A 147 -3.85 24.88 -26.07
N VAL A 148 -4.24 24.96 -24.80
CA VAL A 148 -3.29 24.94 -23.68
C VAL A 148 -2.61 23.55 -23.59
N ARG A 149 -1.35 23.47 -24.02
CA ARG A 149 -0.56 22.21 -24.04
C ARG A 149 0.49 22.09 -22.95
N ASN A 150 0.89 23.18 -22.29
CA ASN A 150 2.05 23.17 -21.38
C ASN A 150 1.66 23.64 -19.98
N ILE A 151 1.41 22.67 -19.11
CA ILE A 151 1.06 22.88 -17.70
C ILE A 151 2.31 22.76 -16.84
N VAL A 152 2.47 23.68 -15.89
CA VAL A 152 3.53 23.63 -14.88
C VAL A 152 3.30 22.44 -13.97
N ASN A 153 4.28 21.54 -13.91
CA ASN A 153 4.12 20.22 -13.29
C ASN A 153 4.86 20.08 -11.94
N GLY A 154 5.12 21.19 -11.25
CA GLY A 154 5.60 21.16 -9.86
C GLY A 154 7.11 20.95 -9.65
N TYR A 155 7.93 20.97 -10.71
CA TYR A 155 9.39 21.03 -10.58
C TYR A 155 9.97 22.37 -11.03
N PHE A 156 10.85 22.94 -10.20
CA PHE A 156 11.51 24.21 -10.42
C PHE A 156 12.97 24.14 -10.00
N ARG A 157 13.83 24.90 -10.67
CA ARG A 157 15.22 25.08 -10.26
C ARG A 157 15.62 26.54 -10.39
N PHE A 158 16.19 27.10 -9.32
CA PHE A 158 16.55 28.50 -9.24
C PHE A 158 18.02 28.64 -8.90
N SER A 159 18.73 29.45 -9.68
CA SER A 159 20.14 29.79 -9.42
C SER A 159 20.30 30.86 -8.34
N SER A 160 19.26 31.66 -8.09
CA SER A 160 19.31 32.80 -7.17
C SER A 160 18.17 32.77 -6.13
N PRO A 161 18.36 32.09 -4.98
CA PRO A 161 17.39 32.04 -3.88
C PRO A 161 16.92 33.41 -3.39
N ARG A 162 17.84 34.37 -3.21
CA ARG A 162 17.50 35.72 -2.71
C ARG A 162 16.49 36.43 -3.62
N ASN A 163 16.64 36.29 -4.93
CA ASN A 163 15.77 36.95 -5.88
C ASN A 163 14.38 36.33 -5.89
N ILE A 164 14.24 35.00 -5.84
CA ILE A 164 12.92 34.38 -5.82
C ILE A 164 12.17 34.68 -4.51
N ILE A 165 12.87 34.70 -3.37
CA ILE A 165 12.29 35.15 -2.10
C ILE A 165 11.77 36.59 -2.24
N ARG A 166 12.59 37.51 -2.76
CA ARG A 166 12.20 38.91 -2.93
C ARG A 166 11.00 39.07 -3.87
N SER A 167 10.99 38.34 -4.98
CA SER A 167 9.91 38.38 -5.98
C SER A 167 8.59 37.89 -5.40
N ILE A 168 8.60 36.77 -4.67
CA ILE A 168 7.39 36.25 -4.00
C ILE A 168 6.90 37.22 -2.91
N THR A 169 7.81 37.76 -2.09
CA THR A 169 7.44 38.72 -1.03
C THR A 169 6.83 40.00 -1.59
N ARG A 170 7.34 40.51 -2.72
CA ARG A 170 6.79 41.70 -3.40
C ARG A 170 5.46 41.44 -4.09
N SER A 171 5.24 40.21 -4.52
CA SER A 171 4.01 39.74 -5.15
C SER A 171 2.96 39.30 -4.12
N ASN A 172 2.99 39.84 -2.90
CA ASN A 172 2.06 39.51 -1.81
C ASN A 172 1.92 38.00 -1.54
N TRP A 173 3.02 37.25 -1.67
CA TRP A 173 3.06 35.79 -1.48
C TRP A 173 2.34 34.96 -2.55
N GLU A 174 1.89 35.59 -3.65
CA GLU A 174 1.34 34.89 -4.80
C GLU A 174 2.45 34.22 -5.59
N PHE A 175 2.33 32.89 -5.76
CA PHE A 175 3.41 32.08 -6.30
C PHE A 175 3.67 32.38 -7.78
N LEU A 176 2.61 32.43 -8.60
CA LEU A 176 2.75 32.66 -10.04
C LEU A 176 3.25 34.06 -10.37
N ASP A 177 2.74 35.07 -9.66
CA ASP A 177 3.22 36.46 -9.82
C ASP A 177 4.68 36.61 -9.38
N GLY A 178 5.07 35.93 -8.30
CA GLY A 178 6.47 35.86 -7.87
C GLY A 178 7.38 35.20 -8.92
N LEU A 179 6.93 34.15 -9.60
CA LEU A 179 7.67 33.54 -10.71
C LEU A 179 7.76 34.48 -11.92
N ASN A 180 6.69 35.20 -12.26
CA ASN A 180 6.68 36.20 -13.32
C ASN A 180 7.66 37.35 -13.02
N GLU A 181 7.74 37.84 -11.77
CA GLU A 181 8.73 38.84 -11.37
C GLU A 181 10.16 38.27 -11.41
N TYR A 182 10.37 37.02 -10.99
CA TYR A 182 11.68 36.37 -11.06
C TYR A 182 12.15 36.19 -12.51
N HIS A 183 11.26 35.78 -13.42
CA HIS A 183 11.54 35.65 -14.85
C HIS A 183 12.02 36.97 -15.45
N LYS A 184 11.41 38.11 -15.08
CA LYS A 184 11.83 39.45 -15.55
C LYS A 184 13.24 39.83 -15.08
N ILE A 185 13.72 39.30 -13.96
CA ILE A 185 15.02 39.66 -13.36
C ILE A 185 16.13 38.72 -13.82
N ILE A 186 15.89 37.40 -13.81
CA ILE A 186 16.90 36.36 -14.05
C ILE A 186 16.68 35.61 -15.36
N GLY A 187 15.43 35.52 -15.82
CA GLY A 187 15.00 34.64 -16.91
C GLY A 187 14.69 33.23 -16.41
N LEU A 188 13.52 32.70 -16.78
CA LEU A 188 13.13 31.29 -16.58
C LEU A 188 12.93 30.62 -17.92
N THR A 189 13.38 29.37 -18.05
CA THR A 189 13.17 28.55 -19.25
C THR A 189 12.19 27.42 -18.96
N ALA A 190 11.17 27.25 -19.81
CA ALA A 190 10.28 26.10 -19.75
C ALA A 190 10.96 24.87 -20.34
N VAL A 191 11.05 23.79 -19.55
CA VAL A 191 11.59 22.50 -19.98
C VAL A 191 10.47 21.47 -20.00
N TYR A 192 10.26 20.86 -21.16
CA TYR A 192 9.19 19.88 -21.33
C TYR A 192 9.58 18.49 -20.81
N SER A 193 8.68 17.85 -20.07
CA SER A 193 8.83 16.47 -19.61
C SER A 193 7.64 15.61 -20.05
N LYS A 194 7.94 14.46 -20.66
CA LYS A 194 6.95 13.45 -21.10
C LYS A 194 6.52 12.48 -20.00
N GLN A 195 7.26 12.41 -18.91
CA GLN A 195 7.12 11.35 -17.90
C GLN A 195 6.87 11.96 -16.52
N TRP A 196 5.77 12.70 -16.44
CA TRP A 196 5.24 13.29 -15.22
C TRP A 196 4.07 12.45 -14.72
N LEU A 197 4.06 12.18 -13.42
CA LEU A 197 2.98 11.53 -12.70
C LEU A 197 2.47 12.50 -11.64
N ASP A 198 1.19 12.86 -11.76
CA ASP A 198 0.47 13.74 -10.86
C ASP A 198 -0.37 12.94 -9.86
N PHE A 199 -0.24 13.28 -8.58
CA PHE A 199 -0.98 12.70 -7.47
C PHE A 199 -1.80 13.76 -6.70
N GLY A 200 -1.99 14.95 -7.27
CA GLY A 200 -2.64 16.08 -6.61
C GLY A 200 -4.16 15.94 -6.45
N HIS A 201 -4.80 15.20 -7.35
CA HIS A 201 -6.24 14.95 -7.35
C HIS A 201 -6.56 13.47 -7.47
N VAL A 202 -7.75 13.04 -7.04
CA VAL A 202 -8.15 11.62 -7.07
C VAL A 202 -8.01 11.00 -8.45
N ASN A 203 -8.51 11.67 -9.51
CA ASN A 203 -8.43 11.10 -10.86
C ASN A 203 -6.98 11.02 -11.38
N THR A 204 -6.16 12.04 -11.12
CA THR A 204 -4.76 12.02 -11.55
C THR A 204 -3.94 11.02 -10.75
N TYR A 205 -4.16 10.91 -9.44
CA TYR A 205 -3.57 9.90 -8.56
C TYR A 205 -3.76 8.49 -9.11
N TYR A 206 -5.01 8.13 -9.43
CA TYR A 206 -5.37 6.80 -9.89
C TYR A 206 -4.85 6.49 -11.29
N ASN A 207 -4.86 7.47 -12.20
CA ASN A 207 -4.23 7.35 -13.51
C ASN A 207 -2.71 7.18 -13.40
N SER A 208 -2.04 7.99 -12.57
CA SER A 208 -0.59 7.93 -12.34
C SER A 208 -0.16 6.59 -11.75
N LYS A 209 -0.95 6.05 -10.81
CA LYS A 209 -0.72 4.73 -10.21
C LYS A 209 -0.80 3.61 -11.26
N ALA A 210 -1.75 3.67 -12.18
CA ALA A 210 -1.86 2.70 -13.28
C ALA A 210 -0.60 2.70 -14.15
N HIS A 211 -0.06 3.87 -14.48
CA HIS A 211 1.17 3.98 -15.30
C HIS A 211 2.42 3.48 -14.57
N PHE A 212 2.52 3.72 -13.25
CA PHE A 212 3.67 3.33 -12.44
C PHE A 212 3.88 1.81 -12.34
N THR A 213 2.79 1.03 -12.39
CA THR A 213 2.81 -0.42 -12.11
C THR A 213 3.33 -1.30 -13.26
N THR A 214 3.65 -0.72 -14.42
CA THR A 214 4.05 -1.45 -15.64
C THR A 214 5.43 -2.14 -15.59
N GLN A 215 6.15 -2.18 -14.45
CA GLN A 215 7.56 -2.61 -14.37
C GLN A 215 7.94 -3.67 -13.30
N ARG A 216 7.11 -4.66 -12.92
CA ARG A 216 7.61 -5.73 -12.00
C ARG A 216 7.42 -7.19 -12.44
N ALA A 217 8.47 -7.95 -12.13
CA ALA A 217 8.71 -9.36 -12.44
C ALA A 217 8.18 -10.30 -11.34
N PHE A 218 7.33 -11.25 -11.73
CA PHE A 218 7.20 -12.66 -11.28
C PHE A 218 5.93 -13.29 -11.88
N ASN A 219 4.94 -12.45 -12.23
CA ASN A 219 3.90 -12.70 -13.21
C ASN A 219 4.08 -11.70 -14.36
N GLU A 220 3.78 -12.12 -15.58
CA GLU A 220 3.66 -11.20 -16.72
C GLU A 220 2.29 -10.52 -16.55
N LEU A 221 2.28 -9.49 -15.69
CA LEU A 221 1.14 -8.57 -15.52
C LEU A 221 1.24 -7.47 -16.55
N ARG A 222 0.19 -7.32 -17.35
CA ARG A 222 0.02 -6.20 -18.27
C ARG A 222 -1.17 -5.39 -17.80
N ILE A 223 -0.90 -4.16 -17.38
CA ILE A 223 -1.91 -3.22 -16.87
C ILE A 223 -2.12 -2.15 -17.93
N THR A 224 -3.38 -1.90 -18.28
CA THR A 224 -3.82 -0.77 -19.10
C THR A 224 -4.85 0.05 -18.32
N SER A 225 -5.32 1.16 -18.89
CA SER A 225 -6.44 1.93 -18.33
C SER A 225 -7.75 1.14 -18.24
N ASP A 226 -7.87 0.05 -19.00
CA ASP A 226 -9.13 -0.67 -19.21
C ASP A 226 -9.11 -2.05 -18.54
N TYR A 227 -7.96 -2.72 -18.53
CA TYR A 227 -7.86 -4.08 -18.01
C TYR A 227 -6.50 -4.42 -17.39
N VAL A 228 -6.52 -5.42 -16.51
CA VAL A 228 -5.34 -6.17 -16.04
C VAL A 228 -5.35 -7.53 -16.70
N GLU A 229 -4.28 -7.86 -17.42
CA GLU A 229 -4.01 -9.20 -17.92
C GLU A 229 -2.96 -9.88 -17.04
N LYS A 230 -3.28 -11.08 -16.54
CA LYS A 230 -2.38 -11.87 -15.70
C LYS A 230 -2.00 -13.15 -16.41
N SER A 231 -0.70 -13.44 -16.42
CA SER A 231 -0.14 -14.68 -16.94
C SER A 231 1.12 -15.10 -16.17
N SER A 232 1.45 -16.39 -16.21
CA SER A 232 2.57 -16.98 -15.46
C SER A 232 3.05 -18.26 -16.11
N PHE A 233 4.29 -18.68 -15.80
CA PHE A 233 4.81 -20.02 -16.14
C PHE A 233 4.06 -21.14 -15.41
N LYS A 234 3.44 -20.83 -14.26
CA LYS A 234 2.58 -21.77 -13.53
C LYS A 234 1.16 -21.79 -14.13
N SER A 235 1.03 -22.30 -15.35
CA SER A 235 -0.22 -22.26 -16.13
C SER A 235 -1.43 -22.84 -15.37
N ASN A 236 -1.24 -23.86 -14.53
CA ASN A 236 -2.34 -24.43 -13.74
C ASN A 236 -2.91 -23.43 -12.71
N LYS A 237 -2.07 -22.62 -12.06
CA LYS A 237 -2.53 -21.59 -11.10
C LYS A 237 -3.35 -20.51 -11.79
N ILE A 238 -2.89 -20.03 -12.95
CA ILE A 238 -3.62 -19.02 -13.71
C ILE A 238 -4.94 -19.59 -14.26
N ALA A 239 -4.94 -20.86 -14.67
CA ALA A 239 -6.17 -21.55 -15.08
C ALA A 239 -7.17 -21.68 -13.93
N ALA A 240 -6.69 -21.99 -12.73
CA ALA A 240 -7.49 -22.11 -11.52
C ALA A 240 -8.12 -20.77 -11.12
N GLU A 241 -7.35 -19.68 -11.13
CA GLU A 241 -7.84 -18.31 -10.92
C GLU A 241 -8.90 -17.93 -11.96
N ALA A 242 -8.62 -18.17 -13.25
CA ALA A 242 -9.57 -17.92 -14.34
C ALA A 242 -10.86 -18.73 -14.17
N ASN A 243 -10.75 -20.01 -13.80
CA ASN A 243 -11.89 -20.87 -13.51
C ASN A 243 -12.72 -20.26 -12.37
N TRP A 244 -12.08 -19.85 -11.27
CA TRP A 244 -12.76 -19.24 -10.12
C TRP A 244 -13.62 -18.04 -10.51
N PHE A 245 -13.06 -17.10 -11.29
CA PHE A 245 -13.84 -15.97 -11.80
C PHE A 245 -14.95 -16.41 -12.76
N SER A 246 -14.69 -17.38 -13.63
CA SER A 246 -15.68 -17.81 -14.62
C SER A 246 -16.87 -18.55 -14.00
N THR A 247 -16.67 -19.32 -12.92
CA THR A 247 -17.68 -20.16 -12.28
C THR A 247 -18.36 -19.52 -11.07
N LEU A 248 -17.93 -18.32 -10.66
CA LEU A 248 -18.48 -17.64 -9.49
C LEU A 248 -20.02 -17.43 -9.61
N PRO A 249 -20.81 -17.78 -8.58
CA PRO A 249 -22.25 -17.54 -8.55
C PRO A 249 -22.64 -16.07 -8.79
N TYR A 250 -23.81 -15.83 -9.37
CA TYR A 250 -24.27 -14.47 -9.72
C TYR A 250 -24.41 -13.55 -8.52
N SER A 251 -24.81 -14.09 -7.37
CA SER A 251 -24.91 -13.40 -6.07
C SER A 251 -23.59 -12.74 -5.66
N LEU A 252 -22.45 -13.33 -6.02
CA LEU A 252 -21.11 -12.88 -5.64
C LEU A 252 -20.42 -12.01 -6.69
N ARG A 253 -21.02 -11.83 -7.89
CA ARG A 253 -20.39 -11.10 -9.00
C ARG A 253 -20.16 -9.62 -8.71
N ASN A 254 -20.94 -9.05 -7.80
CA ASN A 254 -20.76 -7.67 -7.34
C ASN A 254 -19.47 -7.46 -6.53
N TYR A 255 -18.83 -8.53 -6.04
CA TYR A 255 -17.58 -8.48 -5.28
C TYR A 255 -16.33 -8.61 -6.14
N ILE A 256 -16.43 -8.76 -7.46
CA ILE A 256 -15.26 -8.87 -8.34
C ILE A 256 -15.22 -7.71 -9.35
N PRO A 257 -14.05 -7.41 -9.94
CA PRO A 257 -13.98 -6.70 -11.21
C PRO A 257 -14.69 -7.50 -12.31
N GLN A 258 -15.08 -6.84 -13.41
CA GLN A 258 -15.63 -7.59 -14.54
C GLN A 258 -14.59 -8.58 -15.09
N TYR A 259 -14.97 -9.85 -15.19
CA TYR A 259 -14.14 -10.87 -15.83
C TYR A 259 -14.26 -10.76 -17.36
N LEU A 260 -13.14 -10.50 -18.02
CA LEU A 260 -13.08 -10.23 -19.47
C LEU A 260 -12.64 -11.46 -20.28
N GLY A 261 -12.64 -12.64 -19.66
CA GLY A 261 -12.33 -13.91 -20.31
C GLY A 261 -10.90 -14.39 -20.07
N SER A 262 -10.60 -15.57 -20.62
CA SER A 262 -9.27 -16.18 -20.63
C SER A 262 -8.93 -16.70 -22.02
N GLU A 263 -7.63 -16.74 -22.30
CA GLU A 263 -7.08 -17.21 -23.56
C GLU A 263 -5.94 -18.21 -23.27
N LYS A 264 -5.82 -19.23 -24.13
CA LYS A 264 -4.77 -20.25 -24.03
C LYS A 264 -3.99 -20.27 -25.35
N ASN A 265 -2.74 -19.83 -25.32
CA ASN A 265 -1.83 -19.87 -26.48
C ASN A 265 -0.58 -20.69 -26.12
N ASN A 266 -0.26 -21.71 -26.93
CA ASN A 266 0.98 -22.49 -26.92
C ASN A 266 1.63 -22.61 -25.52
N GLU A 267 0.92 -23.25 -24.58
CA GLU A 267 1.29 -23.56 -23.18
C GLU A 267 1.13 -22.47 -22.10
N LYS A 268 0.89 -21.19 -22.46
CA LYS A 268 0.57 -20.13 -21.48
C LYS A 268 -0.92 -19.84 -21.45
N ILE A 269 -1.48 -19.85 -20.24
CA ILE A 269 -2.85 -19.40 -19.96
C ILE A 269 -2.78 -17.98 -19.41
N ARG A 270 -3.69 -17.13 -19.88
CA ARG A 270 -3.86 -15.76 -19.41
C ARG A 270 -5.35 -15.47 -19.20
N TYR A 271 -5.66 -14.59 -18.26
CA TYR A 271 -7.00 -14.05 -18.11
C TYR A 271 -6.96 -12.54 -17.92
N LYS A 272 -8.10 -11.89 -18.18
CA LYS A 272 -8.26 -10.44 -18.09
C LYS A 272 -9.35 -10.08 -17.09
N LEU A 273 -9.11 -9.04 -16.31
CA LEU A 273 -10.08 -8.37 -15.45
C LEU A 273 -10.15 -6.90 -15.82
N GLU A 274 -11.31 -6.28 -15.64
CA GLU A 274 -11.45 -4.82 -15.63
C GLU A 274 -10.45 -4.17 -14.67
N TYR A 275 -9.79 -3.09 -15.10
CA TYR A 275 -8.94 -2.31 -14.23
C TYR A 275 -9.80 -1.39 -13.34
N LEU A 276 -9.81 -1.66 -12.04
CA LEU A 276 -10.50 -0.81 -11.07
C LEU A 276 -9.54 0.23 -10.51
N TYR A 277 -9.92 1.51 -10.64
CA TYR A 277 -9.24 2.64 -10.01
C TYR A 277 -9.56 2.74 -8.51
N LEU A 278 -9.23 1.67 -7.78
CA LEU A 278 -9.47 1.52 -6.35
C LEU A 278 -8.16 1.22 -5.63
N THR A 279 -8.10 1.53 -4.34
CA THR A 279 -6.94 1.24 -3.51
C THR A 279 -7.11 -0.08 -2.76
N ALA A 280 -6.05 -0.87 -2.71
CA ALA A 280 -6.00 -2.11 -1.96
C ALA A 280 -5.95 -1.84 -0.45
N LEU A 281 -6.62 -2.67 0.35
CA LEU A 281 -6.74 -2.48 1.79
C LEU A 281 -5.37 -2.53 2.49
N ASN A 282 -4.37 -3.21 1.95
CA ASN A 282 -3.03 -3.24 2.55
C ASN A 282 -2.38 -1.85 2.50
N GLU A 283 -2.57 -1.12 1.40
CA GLU A 283 -2.06 0.24 1.28
C GLU A 283 -2.83 1.20 2.18
N LEU A 284 -4.16 1.06 2.28
CA LEU A 284 -4.95 1.84 3.23
C LEU A 284 -4.53 1.55 4.67
N TYR A 285 -4.35 0.28 5.04
CA TYR A 285 -4.10 -0.12 6.44
C TYR A 285 -2.75 0.37 6.97
N VAL A 286 -1.73 0.40 6.11
CA VAL A 286 -0.38 0.84 6.49
C VAL A 286 -0.19 2.35 6.27
N PHE A 287 -0.71 2.90 5.16
CA PHE A 287 -0.33 4.25 4.72
C PHE A 287 -1.43 5.31 4.90
N SER A 288 -2.69 4.95 5.11
CA SER A 288 -3.73 5.96 5.35
C SER A 288 -3.76 6.45 6.80
N SER A 289 -4.42 7.59 7.02
CA SER A 289 -4.79 8.14 8.33
C SER A 289 -6.32 8.16 8.48
N LEU A 290 -6.96 7.03 8.18
CA LEU A 290 -8.41 6.89 8.27
C LEU A 290 -8.88 6.69 9.72
N PRO A 291 -10.03 7.29 10.09
CA PRO A 291 -10.58 7.12 11.43
C PRO A 291 -11.18 5.72 11.63
N VAL A 292 -11.29 5.31 12.90
CA VAL A 292 -11.73 3.96 13.29
C VAL A 292 -13.12 3.61 12.73
N ASN A 293 -14.04 4.56 12.66
CA ASN A 293 -15.39 4.35 12.11
C ASN A 293 -15.38 4.02 10.61
N THR A 294 -14.47 4.60 9.83
CA THR A 294 -14.28 4.23 8.42
C THR A 294 -13.75 2.82 8.30
N TRP A 295 -12.78 2.43 9.13
CA TRP A 295 -12.31 1.05 9.20
C TRP A 295 -13.39 0.07 9.63
N GLU A 296 -14.26 0.46 10.56
CA GLU A 296 -15.41 -0.34 10.96
C GLU A 296 -16.32 -0.64 9.76
N GLN A 297 -16.57 0.34 8.90
CA GLN A 297 -17.34 0.14 7.65
C GLN A 297 -16.62 -0.81 6.69
N ILE A 298 -15.32 -0.61 6.46
CA ILE A 298 -14.50 -1.49 5.61
C ILE A 298 -14.55 -2.94 6.10
N LEU A 299 -14.36 -3.16 7.40
CA LEU A 299 -14.40 -4.49 8.01
C LEU A 299 -15.79 -5.13 7.88
N ARG A 300 -16.87 -4.37 8.05
CA ARG A 300 -18.23 -4.84 7.82
C ARG A 300 -18.42 -5.32 6.38
N GLN A 301 -17.88 -4.62 5.39
CA GLN A 301 -17.93 -5.06 3.99
C GLN A 301 -17.11 -6.33 3.73
N CYS A 302 -15.94 -6.47 4.38
CA CYS A 302 -15.15 -7.71 4.31
C CYS A 302 -15.91 -8.90 4.90
N ILE A 303 -16.56 -8.71 6.05
CA ILE A 303 -17.37 -9.74 6.71
C ILE A 303 -18.62 -10.08 5.89
N ALA A 304 -19.26 -9.09 5.27
CA ALA A 304 -20.40 -9.31 4.38
C ALA A 304 -20.01 -10.22 3.20
N PHE A 305 -18.86 -9.99 2.56
CA PHE A 305 -18.35 -10.87 1.51
C PHE A 305 -18.17 -12.32 1.98
N ILE A 306 -17.58 -12.52 3.16
CA ILE A 306 -17.38 -13.86 3.75
C ILE A 306 -18.73 -14.54 4.00
N LYS A 307 -19.71 -13.81 4.54
CA LYS A 307 -21.06 -14.33 4.80
C LYS A 307 -21.79 -14.71 3.51
N ASP A 308 -21.69 -13.88 2.47
CA ASP A 308 -22.31 -14.16 1.18
C ASP A 308 -21.66 -15.39 0.52
N CYS A 309 -20.34 -15.55 0.63
CA CYS A 309 -19.64 -16.76 0.21
C CYS A 309 -20.15 -18.00 0.96
N GLN A 310 -20.41 -17.88 2.27
CA GLN A 310 -20.95 -18.97 3.10
C GLN A 310 -22.35 -19.43 2.66
N GLN A 311 -23.16 -18.55 2.06
CA GLN A 311 -24.48 -18.93 1.53
C GLN A 311 -24.38 -19.77 0.26
N GLU A 312 -23.31 -19.61 -0.52
CA GLU A 312 -23.04 -20.38 -1.74
C GLU A 312 -22.39 -21.72 -1.40
N LYS A 313 -23.21 -22.66 -0.91
CA LYS A 313 -22.78 -23.99 -0.48
C LYS A 313 -22.20 -24.81 -1.63
N ALA A 314 -21.19 -25.62 -1.29
CA ALA A 314 -20.59 -26.55 -2.21
C ALA A 314 -21.57 -27.66 -2.62
N PRO A 315 -21.55 -28.12 -3.88
CA PRO A 315 -22.22 -29.34 -4.30
C PRO A 315 -21.66 -30.56 -3.57
N ASN A 316 -22.47 -31.63 -3.49
CA ASN A 316 -22.01 -32.92 -2.97
C ASN A 316 -20.84 -33.46 -3.82
N ASP A 317 -19.88 -34.12 -3.18
CA ASP A 317 -18.74 -34.81 -3.82
C ASP A 317 -17.89 -33.93 -4.76
N CYS A 318 -17.69 -32.66 -4.42
CA CYS A 318 -16.79 -31.77 -5.15
C CYS A 318 -15.37 -31.75 -4.55
N ASN A 319 -14.38 -31.48 -5.40
CA ASN A 319 -13.04 -31.13 -4.94
C ASN A 319 -13.13 -29.85 -4.12
N SER A 320 -12.48 -29.82 -2.96
CA SER A 320 -12.60 -28.70 -2.02
C SER A 320 -11.37 -28.62 -1.13
N ASN A 321 -11.11 -27.43 -0.59
CA ASN A 321 -10.06 -27.26 0.42
C ASN A 321 -10.65 -27.43 1.82
N ARG A 322 -10.27 -28.50 2.52
CA ARG A 322 -10.68 -28.73 3.90
C ARG A 322 -9.79 -27.99 4.89
N LEU A 323 -10.33 -27.61 6.05
CA LEU A 323 -9.58 -26.85 7.04
C LEU A 323 -8.30 -27.56 7.50
N VAL A 324 -8.35 -28.88 7.74
CA VAL A 324 -7.21 -29.70 8.19
C VAL A 324 -6.10 -29.79 7.13
N GLU A 325 -6.46 -29.73 5.85
CA GLU A 325 -5.46 -29.71 4.77
C GLU A 325 -4.76 -28.35 4.73
N LEU A 326 -5.54 -27.28 4.93
CA LEU A 326 -5.07 -25.90 4.95
C LEU A 326 -4.24 -25.56 6.20
N PHE A 327 -4.56 -26.19 7.34
CA PHE A 327 -3.89 -26.07 8.63
C PHE A 327 -3.54 -27.47 9.16
N GLY A 328 -2.25 -27.84 9.14
CA GLY A 328 -1.83 -29.16 9.60
C GLY A 328 -0.52 -29.62 8.94
N ASP A 329 -0.54 -30.79 8.32
CA ASP A 329 0.63 -31.52 7.80
C ASP A 329 1.58 -30.64 6.98
N LYS A 330 1.03 -29.74 6.15
CA LYS A 330 1.84 -28.86 5.30
C LYS A 330 2.57 -27.78 6.10
N THR A 331 2.00 -27.30 7.20
CA THR A 331 2.68 -26.38 8.11
C THR A 331 3.89 -27.07 8.73
N GLN A 332 3.72 -28.32 9.20
CA GLN A 332 4.81 -29.08 9.79
C GLN A 332 5.93 -29.34 8.78
N VAL A 333 5.60 -29.78 7.56
CA VAL A 333 6.58 -30.01 6.49
C VAL A 333 7.35 -28.73 6.16
N ARG A 334 6.63 -27.62 5.90
CA ARG A 334 7.28 -26.35 5.55
C ARG A 334 8.09 -25.76 6.68
N LEU A 335 7.63 -25.89 7.92
CA LEU A 335 8.39 -25.42 9.07
C LEU A 335 9.66 -26.26 9.27
N ASN A 336 9.57 -27.58 9.09
CA ASN A 336 10.75 -28.46 9.11
C ASN A 336 11.74 -28.06 8.00
N ASP A 337 11.27 -27.77 6.78
CA ASP A 337 12.12 -27.29 5.68
C ASP A 337 12.84 -25.98 6.07
N TYR A 338 12.12 -25.03 6.66
CA TYR A 338 12.70 -23.78 7.15
C TYR A 338 13.76 -24.04 8.24
N CYS A 339 13.41 -24.81 9.26
CA CYS A 339 14.30 -25.18 10.37
C CYS A 339 15.58 -25.85 9.89
N ASN A 340 15.46 -26.81 8.95
CA ASN A 340 16.61 -27.45 8.32
C ASN A 340 17.47 -26.44 7.55
N SER A 341 16.86 -25.54 6.77
CA SER A 341 17.60 -24.53 6.01
C SER A 341 18.37 -23.53 6.88
N GLN A 342 17.86 -23.24 8.09
CA GLN A 342 18.45 -22.29 9.03
C GLN A 342 19.27 -22.96 10.14
N ASN A 343 19.40 -24.30 10.13
CA ASN A 343 20.00 -25.09 11.21
C ASN A 343 19.39 -24.81 12.61
N ILE A 344 18.07 -24.65 12.66
CA ILE A 344 17.31 -24.44 13.89
C ILE A 344 16.67 -25.76 14.31
N SER A 345 16.87 -26.19 15.57
CA SER A 345 16.10 -27.30 16.13
C SER A 345 14.69 -26.83 16.53
N MET A 346 13.67 -27.65 16.26
CA MET A 346 12.29 -27.41 16.69
C MET A 346 12.15 -27.30 18.21
N SER A 347 13.05 -27.94 18.97
CA SER A 347 13.12 -27.91 20.43
C SER A 347 13.96 -26.76 20.99
N THR A 348 14.60 -25.96 20.13
CA THR A 348 15.37 -24.78 20.55
C THR A 348 14.47 -23.83 21.33
N GLN A 349 14.93 -23.42 22.51
CA GLN A 349 14.22 -22.48 23.39
C GLN A 349 14.56 -21.05 23.00
N TRP A 350 13.55 -20.28 22.63
CA TRP A 350 13.64 -18.88 22.24
C TRP A 350 13.09 -17.97 23.35
N ILE A 351 13.70 -16.79 23.50
CA ILE A 351 13.22 -15.71 24.39
C ILE A 351 12.74 -14.58 23.48
N PHE A 352 11.45 -14.26 23.54
CA PHE A 352 10.85 -13.19 22.73
C PHE A 352 10.64 -11.95 23.59
N ASN A 353 11.26 -10.81 23.29
CA ASN A 353 11.11 -9.54 24.02
C ASN A 353 11.22 -9.66 25.56
N GLY A 354 12.03 -10.60 26.05
CA GLY A 354 12.20 -10.86 27.49
C GLY A 354 11.13 -11.76 28.14
N GLU A 355 10.19 -12.30 27.37
CA GLU A 355 9.19 -13.28 27.82
C GLU A 355 9.82 -14.63 28.18
N GLU A 356 9.02 -15.54 28.73
CA GLU A 356 9.45 -16.90 29.05
C GLU A 356 9.93 -17.68 27.82
N LYS A 357 10.78 -18.69 28.09
CA LYS A 357 11.34 -19.53 27.03
C LYS A 357 10.28 -20.44 26.43
N VAL A 358 10.22 -20.48 25.10
CA VAL A 358 9.34 -21.40 24.37
C VAL A 358 10.03 -21.91 23.11
N SER A 359 9.74 -23.16 22.72
CA SER A 359 10.18 -23.74 21.45
C SER A 359 9.09 -23.70 20.38
N LEU A 360 9.47 -23.86 19.12
CA LEU A 360 8.51 -23.97 18.02
C LEU A 360 7.57 -25.17 18.21
N GLU A 361 8.11 -26.29 18.69
CA GLU A 361 7.34 -27.47 19.06
C GLU A 361 6.31 -27.17 20.16
N GLY A 362 6.70 -26.41 21.19
CA GLY A 362 5.81 -25.97 22.26
C GLY A 362 4.69 -25.05 21.74
N ILE A 363 5.03 -24.08 20.88
CA ILE A 363 4.06 -23.19 20.23
C ILE A 363 3.04 -24.01 19.43
N LEU A 364 3.49 -24.94 18.59
CA LEU A 364 2.60 -25.77 17.78
C LEU A 364 1.66 -26.61 18.66
N THR A 365 2.21 -27.30 19.66
CA THR A 365 1.45 -28.18 20.57
C THR A 365 0.41 -27.41 21.39
N GLU A 366 0.70 -26.18 21.79
CA GLU A 366 -0.25 -25.35 22.52
C GLU A 366 -1.32 -24.75 21.61
N THR A 367 -0.93 -24.24 20.44
CA THR A 367 -1.87 -23.59 19.50
C THR A 367 -2.82 -24.58 18.84
N GLU A 368 -2.41 -25.83 18.64
CA GLU A 368 -3.27 -26.88 18.08
C GLU A 368 -4.57 -27.08 18.89
N ARG A 369 -4.53 -26.86 20.22
CA ARG A 369 -5.70 -26.99 21.10
C ARG A 369 -6.77 -25.94 20.82
N TYR A 370 -6.38 -24.81 20.24
CA TYR A 370 -7.24 -23.69 19.90
C TYR A 370 -7.61 -23.69 18.41
N LEU A 371 -7.07 -24.60 17.59
CA LEU A 371 -7.49 -24.66 16.19
C LEU A 371 -8.95 -25.12 16.09
N PRO A 372 -9.77 -24.46 15.26
CA PRO A 372 -11.15 -24.89 15.06
C PRO A 372 -11.21 -26.33 14.58
N LYS A 373 -12.00 -27.15 15.26
CA LYS A 373 -12.19 -28.56 14.88
C LYS A 373 -13.07 -28.66 13.62
N SER A 374 -12.92 -29.76 12.89
CA SER A 374 -13.80 -30.06 11.76
C SER A 374 -15.22 -30.32 12.26
N ASP A 375 -16.18 -29.53 11.80
CA ASP A 375 -17.61 -29.70 12.04
C ASP A 375 -18.35 -29.31 10.77
N GLU A 376 -18.58 -30.28 9.89
CA GLU A 376 -19.22 -30.04 8.58
C GLU A 376 -20.70 -29.60 8.72
N LYS A 377 -21.32 -29.80 9.89
CA LYS A 377 -22.69 -29.32 10.13
C LYS A 377 -22.71 -27.84 10.45
N LYS A 378 -21.79 -27.37 11.32
CA LYS A 378 -21.64 -25.94 11.63
C LYS A 378 -20.98 -25.17 10.48
N TRP A 379 -20.03 -25.80 9.80
CA TRP A 379 -19.18 -25.22 8.77
C TRP A 379 -19.25 -26.05 7.48
N PRO A 380 -20.39 -25.99 6.75
CA PRO A 380 -20.46 -26.63 5.44
C PRO A 380 -19.47 -25.96 4.48
N LEU A 381 -18.92 -26.76 3.57
CA LEU A 381 -18.08 -26.23 2.49
C LEU A 381 -18.90 -25.27 1.64
N CYS A 382 -18.28 -24.17 1.23
CA CYS A 382 -18.91 -23.10 0.46
C CYS A 382 -17.88 -22.47 -0.48
N VAL A 383 -18.27 -21.43 -1.22
CA VAL A 383 -17.32 -20.67 -2.02
C VAL A 383 -16.21 -20.12 -1.11
N LEU A 384 -14.97 -20.31 -1.55
CA LEU A 384 -13.75 -19.93 -0.85
C LEU A 384 -12.90 -19.07 -1.79
N HIS A 385 -12.51 -17.87 -1.36
CA HIS A 385 -11.50 -17.08 -2.06
C HIS A 385 -10.13 -17.75 -1.92
N GLY A 386 -9.77 -18.17 -0.70
CA GLY A 386 -8.59 -18.97 -0.40
C GLY A 386 -7.29 -18.18 -0.26
N ASP A 387 -7.37 -16.85 -0.36
CA ASP A 387 -6.27 -15.91 -0.09
C ASP A 387 -6.83 -14.51 0.23
N PHE A 388 -7.88 -14.44 1.04
CA PHE A 388 -8.60 -13.19 1.36
C PHE A 388 -7.86 -12.29 2.37
N CYS A 389 -6.61 -11.95 2.08
CA CYS A 389 -5.83 -10.94 2.82
C CYS A 389 -5.98 -9.55 2.18
N PHE A 390 -5.62 -8.48 2.89
CA PHE A 390 -5.86 -7.10 2.47
C PHE A 390 -5.23 -6.72 1.12
N SER A 391 -4.12 -7.35 0.70
CA SER A 391 -3.53 -7.11 -0.62
C SER A 391 -4.42 -7.55 -1.78
N ASN A 392 -5.36 -8.45 -1.52
CA ASN A 392 -6.27 -9.04 -2.48
C ASN A 392 -7.69 -8.44 -2.39
N VAL A 393 -7.84 -7.36 -1.62
CA VAL A 393 -9.11 -6.65 -1.41
C VAL A 393 -8.92 -5.19 -1.76
N LEU A 394 -9.64 -4.72 -2.78
CA LEU A 394 -9.77 -3.31 -3.13
C LEU A 394 -11.03 -2.74 -2.46
N TYR A 395 -11.02 -1.45 -2.16
CA TYR A 395 -12.19 -0.80 -1.54
C TYR A 395 -12.68 0.39 -2.35
N ASP A 396 -13.98 0.43 -2.57
CA ASP A 396 -14.69 1.53 -3.21
C ASP A 396 -15.42 2.35 -2.14
N PHE A 397 -14.88 3.52 -1.83
CA PHE A 397 -15.46 4.47 -0.88
C PHE A 397 -16.80 5.05 -1.37
N ARG A 398 -17.02 5.16 -2.68
CA ARG A 398 -18.24 5.74 -3.25
C ARG A 398 -19.41 4.78 -3.12
N SER A 399 -19.18 3.50 -3.43
CA SER A 399 -20.23 2.48 -3.33
C SER A 399 -20.26 1.74 -1.99
N ASN A 400 -19.28 1.98 -1.11
CA ASN A 400 -19.07 1.29 0.17
C ASN A 400 -19.03 -0.24 -0.03
N ARG A 401 -18.11 -0.69 -0.90
CA ARG A 401 -17.98 -2.12 -1.27
C ARG A 401 -16.54 -2.55 -1.35
N VAL A 402 -16.32 -3.82 -1.02
CA VAL A 402 -15.06 -4.51 -1.31
C VAL A 402 -15.11 -5.15 -2.69
N LYS A 403 -13.96 -5.18 -3.36
CA LYS A 403 -13.71 -5.89 -4.62
C LYS A 403 -12.53 -6.83 -4.43
N THR A 404 -12.69 -8.11 -4.73
CA THR A 404 -11.70 -9.14 -4.48
C THR A 404 -11.02 -9.59 -5.77
N ILE A 405 -9.73 -9.86 -5.65
CA ILE A 405 -8.86 -10.26 -6.76
C ILE A 405 -7.92 -11.37 -6.29
N ASP A 406 -7.27 -12.05 -7.22
CA ASP A 406 -6.26 -13.07 -6.92
C ASP A 406 -6.75 -14.20 -5.97
N PRO A 407 -7.87 -14.89 -6.30
CA PRO A 407 -8.32 -16.06 -5.55
C PRO A 407 -7.33 -17.22 -5.69
N ARG A 408 -7.41 -18.22 -4.81
CA ARG A 408 -6.59 -19.44 -4.92
C ARG A 408 -7.07 -20.34 -6.06
N GLY A 409 -8.38 -20.57 -6.18
CA GLY A 409 -9.02 -21.34 -7.27
C GLY A 409 -8.65 -22.84 -7.39
N MET A 410 -7.85 -23.38 -6.46
CA MET A 410 -7.36 -24.76 -6.52
C MET A 410 -7.16 -25.38 -5.14
N THR A 411 -7.18 -26.72 -5.08
CA THR A 411 -6.80 -27.51 -3.91
C THR A 411 -5.27 -27.53 -3.72
N LEU A 412 -4.80 -28.02 -2.57
CA LEU A 412 -3.37 -28.20 -2.32
C LEU A 412 -2.71 -29.24 -3.23
N THR A 413 -3.48 -30.18 -3.76
CA THR A 413 -3.04 -31.22 -4.72
C THR A 413 -3.02 -30.73 -6.16
N GLY A 414 -3.56 -29.54 -6.43
CA GLY A 414 -3.51 -28.90 -7.73
C GLY A 414 -4.78 -28.97 -8.56
N GLU A 415 -5.87 -29.51 -8.00
CA GLU A 415 -7.15 -29.63 -8.68
C GLU A 415 -7.93 -28.33 -8.61
N GLN A 416 -8.60 -27.95 -9.69
CA GLN A 416 -9.38 -26.71 -9.72
C GLN A 416 -10.62 -26.82 -8.84
N THR A 417 -10.88 -25.80 -8.03
CA THR A 417 -12.10 -25.68 -7.23
C THR A 417 -12.31 -24.26 -6.76
N ILE A 418 -13.57 -23.86 -6.60
CA ILE A 418 -13.94 -22.63 -5.91
C ILE A 418 -14.38 -22.87 -4.47
N TYR A 419 -14.42 -24.13 -4.02
CA TYR A 419 -15.03 -24.52 -2.76
C TYR A 419 -14.00 -24.86 -1.69
N GLY A 420 -14.36 -24.59 -0.45
CA GLY A 420 -13.57 -24.95 0.72
C GLY A 420 -14.17 -24.46 2.02
N ASP A 421 -13.36 -24.51 3.08
CA ASP A 421 -13.76 -24.08 4.41
C ASP A 421 -13.56 -22.56 4.60
N ILE A 422 -14.66 -21.83 4.77
CA ILE A 422 -14.68 -20.36 4.88
C ILE A 422 -13.83 -19.81 6.03
N ARG A 423 -13.57 -20.61 7.07
CA ARG A 423 -12.74 -20.20 8.21
C ARG A 423 -11.32 -19.85 7.76
N TYR A 424 -10.86 -20.40 6.63
CA TYR A 424 -9.57 -20.03 6.05
C TYR A 424 -9.54 -18.60 5.52
N ASP A 425 -10.64 -18.10 4.93
CA ASP A 425 -10.73 -16.70 4.51
C ASP A 425 -10.84 -15.76 5.71
N ILE A 426 -11.52 -16.17 6.79
CA ILE A 426 -11.53 -15.43 8.06
C ILE A 426 -10.09 -15.35 8.64
N ALA A 427 -9.35 -16.45 8.62
CA ALA A 427 -7.95 -16.47 9.03
C ALA A 427 -7.08 -15.57 8.13
N LYS A 428 -7.26 -15.61 6.81
CA LYS A 428 -6.54 -14.73 5.87
C LYS A 428 -6.86 -13.26 6.05
N LEU A 429 -8.10 -12.91 6.37
CA LEU A 429 -8.49 -11.54 6.70
C LEU A 429 -7.83 -11.09 8.01
N SER A 430 -7.92 -11.93 9.03
CA SER A 430 -7.25 -11.73 10.31
C SER A 430 -5.71 -11.58 10.13
N HIS A 431 -5.14 -12.11 9.05
CA HIS A 431 -3.68 -12.21 8.87
C HIS A 431 -3.08 -10.84 8.61
N SER A 432 -3.84 -10.04 7.87
CA SER A 432 -3.63 -8.63 7.68
C SER A 432 -3.88 -7.82 8.95
N ILE A 433 -4.99 -8.07 9.65
CA ILE A 433 -5.47 -7.23 10.76
C ILE A 433 -4.74 -7.49 12.08
N ILE A 434 -4.88 -8.70 12.63
CA ILE A 434 -4.28 -9.10 13.92
C ILE A 434 -2.84 -9.54 13.70
N GLY A 435 -2.62 -10.29 12.62
CA GLY A 435 -1.30 -10.76 12.23
C GLY A 435 -0.35 -9.63 11.84
N MET A 436 -0.87 -8.44 11.47
CA MET A 436 -0.08 -7.30 11.01
C MET A 436 0.85 -7.65 9.84
N TYR A 437 0.44 -8.60 9.00
CA TYR A 437 1.24 -9.08 7.87
C TYR A 437 1.64 -7.94 6.93
N ASP A 438 0.69 -7.08 6.57
CA ASP A 438 0.94 -5.99 5.62
C ASP A 438 1.94 -4.96 6.15
N TRP A 439 2.02 -4.77 7.47
CA TRP A 439 3.06 -3.96 8.13
C TRP A 439 4.45 -4.57 7.95
N ILE A 440 4.55 -5.90 8.07
CA ILE A 440 5.80 -6.63 7.83
C ILE A 440 6.19 -6.55 6.35
N ILE A 441 5.24 -6.70 5.43
CA ILE A 441 5.52 -6.59 3.98
C ILE A 441 5.93 -5.17 3.59
N ALA A 442 5.34 -4.14 4.22
CA ALA A 442 5.70 -2.75 4.00
C ALA A 442 7.03 -2.33 4.66
N GLY A 443 7.57 -3.13 5.59
CA GLY A 443 8.83 -2.83 6.28
C GLY A 443 8.68 -1.99 7.55
N TYR A 444 7.47 -1.90 8.13
CA TYR A 444 7.18 -1.12 9.34
C TYR A 444 7.36 -1.96 10.61
N TYR A 445 8.57 -2.51 10.75
CA TYR A 445 8.97 -3.33 11.89
C TYR A 445 10.46 -3.17 12.18
N GLU A 446 10.86 -3.52 13.40
CA GLU A 446 12.26 -3.72 13.78
C GLU A 446 12.44 -5.15 14.24
N VAL A 447 13.48 -5.83 13.76
CA VAL A 447 13.80 -7.21 14.16
C VAL A 447 15.30 -7.37 14.38
N ASP A 448 15.67 -7.92 15.53
CA ASP A 448 17.04 -8.32 15.86
C ASP A 448 17.00 -9.69 16.54
N ILE A 449 17.66 -10.68 15.94
CA ILE A 449 17.74 -12.03 16.48
C ILE A 449 19.21 -12.34 16.77
N LYS A 450 19.55 -12.47 18.05
CA LYS A 450 20.92 -12.75 18.54
C LYS A 450 20.93 -14.02 19.37
N GLY A 451 21.55 -15.07 18.84
CA GLY A 451 21.40 -16.41 19.39
C GLY A 451 19.93 -16.80 19.38
N ASN A 452 19.39 -17.16 20.55
CA ASN A 452 17.98 -17.50 20.71
C ASN A 452 17.13 -16.36 21.30
N ASN A 453 17.65 -15.13 21.34
CA ASN A 453 16.88 -13.96 21.78
C ASN A 453 16.32 -13.23 20.56
N ILE A 454 15.02 -12.98 20.59
CA ILE A 454 14.27 -12.26 19.56
C ILE A 454 13.85 -10.92 20.15
N ASN A 455 14.32 -9.83 19.56
CA ASN A 455 13.79 -8.49 19.78
C ASN A 455 12.98 -8.10 18.54
N PHE A 456 11.69 -7.86 18.72
CA PHE A 456 10.79 -7.57 17.61
C PHE A 456 9.70 -6.58 18.01
N THR A 457 9.53 -5.56 17.18
CA THR A 457 8.47 -4.56 17.32
C THR A 457 7.86 -4.26 15.95
N ILE A 458 6.57 -3.95 15.95
CA ILE A 458 5.84 -3.41 14.80
C ILE A 458 5.36 -2.02 15.21
N ASP A 459 5.38 -1.06 14.29
CA ASP A 459 4.94 0.32 14.53
C ASP A 459 3.40 0.43 14.61
N GLU A 460 2.83 -0.26 15.60
CA GLU A 460 1.39 -0.39 15.82
C GLU A 460 0.87 0.75 16.71
N SER A 461 -0.04 1.57 16.18
CA SER A 461 -0.66 2.65 16.96
C SER A 461 -1.92 2.19 17.72
N HIS A 462 -2.43 3.07 18.58
CA HIS A 462 -3.71 2.85 19.27
C HIS A 462 -4.88 2.64 18.29
N ILE A 463 -4.83 3.28 17.10
CA ILE A 463 -5.87 3.11 16.07
C ILE A 463 -5.89 1.66 15.58
N GLN A 464 -4.72 1.08 15.24
CA GLN A 464 -4.63 -0.32 14.79
C GLN A 464 -5.14 -1.28 15.87
N LYS A 465 -4.77 -1.09 17.14
CA LYS A 465 -5.29 -1.90 18.26
C LYS A 465 -6.82 -1.82 18.38
N THR A 466 -7.38 -0.63 18.19
CA THR A 466 -8.84 -0.44 18.22
C THR A 466 -9.52 -1.18 17.05
N ILE A 467 -8.92 -1.12 15.85
CA ILE A 467 -9.42 -1.84 14.67
C ILE A 467 -9.36 -3.37 14.89
N GLN A 468 -8.26 -3.88 15.45
CA GLN A 468 -8.12 -5.30 15.79
C GLN A 468 -9.19 -5.76 16.78
N GLN A 469 -9.43 -4.98 17.84
CA GLN A 469 -10.47 -5.28 18.82
C GLN A 469 -11.86 -5.31 18.19
N LYS A 470 -12.19 -4.32 17.35
CA LYS A 470 -13.46 -4.27 16.62
C LYS A 470 -13.63 -5.45 15.68
N PHE A 471 -12.57 -5.85 14.99
CA PHE A 471 -12.57 -7.03 14.13
C PHE A 471 -12.87 -8.32 14.92
N ILE A 472 -12.20 -8.51 16.06
CA ILE A 472 -12.45 -9.66 16.96
C ILE A 472 -13.90 -9.69 17.42
N GLU A 473 -14.45 -8.55 17.87
CA GLU A 473 -15.85 -8.42 18.28
C GLU A 473 -16.82 -8.81 17.17
N MET A 474 -16.61 -8.30 15.95
CA MET A 474 -17.45 -8.64 14.81
C MET A 474 -17.38 -10.11 14.43
N VAL A 475 -16.16 -10.68 14.40
CA VAL A 475 -15.98 -12.10 14.07
C VAL A 475 -16.64 -12.99 15.13
N LYS A 476 -16.53 -12.63 16.42
CA LYS A 476 -17.21 -13.37 17.49
C LYS A 476 -18.73 -13.35 17.31
N VAL A 477 -19.31 -12.20 16.98
CA VAL A 477 -20.76 -12.04 16.77
C VAL A 477 -21.26 -12.79 15.53
N GLU A 478 -20.54 -12.69 14.41
CA GLU A 478 -21.02 -13.17 13.12
C GLU A 478 -20.68 -14.65 12.86
N PHE A 479 -19.61 -15.16 13.48
CA PHE A 479 -19.04 -16.48 13.19
C PHE A 479 -18.85 -17.37 14.42
N ASP A 480 -19.07 -16.83 15.63
CA ASP A 480 -18.85 -17.55 16.90
C ASP A 480 -17.43 -18.16 16.98
N LEU A 481 -16.44 -17.39 16.52
CA LEU A 481 -15.02 -17.72 16.64
C LEU A 481 -14.37 -16.85 17.72
N GLU A 482 -13.63 -17.48 18.63
CA GLU A 482 -12.90 -16.79 19.70
C GLU A 482 -11.60 -16.17 19.19
N ALA A 483 -11.12 -15.16 19.92
CA ALA A 483 -9.84 -14.51 19.62
C ALA A 483 -8.66 -15.51 19.64
N SER A 484 -8.68 -16.48 20.56
CA SER A 484 -7.66 -17.52 20.65
C SER A 484 -7.64 -18.43 19.41
N GLU A 485 -8.82 -18.79 18.88
CA GLU A 485 -8.94 -19.57 17.64
C GLU A 485 -8.39 -18.81 16.43
N LEU A 486 -8.70 -17.52 16.33
CA LEU A 486 -8.16 -16.65 15.28
C LEU A 486 -6.64 -16.61 15.34
N ILE A 487 -6.07 -16.31 16.51
CA ILE A 487 -4.62 -16.19 16.69
C ILE A 487 -3.92 -17.53 16.43
N ALA A 488 -4.49 -18.65 16.85
CA ALA A 488 -3.93 -19.98 16.58
C ALA A 488 -3.83 -20.26 15.08
N MET A 489 -4.88 -19.95 14.30
CA MET A 489 -4.82 -20.06 12.84
C MET A 489 -3.71 -19.17 12.24
N GLN A 490 -3.44 -18.00 12.81
CA GLN A 490 -2.37 -17.12 12.31
C GLN A 490 -0.99 -17.66 12.55
N ILE A 491 -0.76 -18.21 13.74
CA ILE A 491 0.52 -18.83 14.05
C ILE A 491 0.81 -19.93 13.03
N GLN A 492 -0.18 -20.76 12.68
CA GLN A 492 -0.05 -21.76 11.62
C GLN A 492 0.27 -21.11 10.26
N LEU A 493 -0.42 -20.03 9.86
CA LEU A 493 -0.12 -19.32 8.62
C LEU A 493 1.33 -18.80 8.60
N PHE A 494 1.76 -18.05 9.63
CA PHE A 494 3.10 -17.45 9.70
C PHE A 494 4.21 -18.50 9.68
N LEU A 495 4.07 -19.60 10.43
CA LEU A 495 5.05 -20.68 10.42
C LEU A 495 5.10 -21.38 9.06
N SER A 496 3.95 -21.60 8.42
CA SER A 496 3.87 -22.28 7.12
C SER A 496 4.41 -21.45 5.94
N MET A 497 4.56 -20.14 6.08
CA MET A 497 5.02 -19.26 4.99
C MET A 497 6.51 -18.94 5.02
N LEU A 498 7.23 -19.28 6.09
CA LEU A 498 8.65 -18.94 6.24
C LEU A 498 9.51 -19.36 5.04
N PRO A 499 9.40 -20.59 4.48
CA PRO A 499 10.21 -20.98 3.31
C PRO A 499 9.93 -20.14 2.04
N LEU A 500 8.74 -19.54 1.95
CA LEU A 500 8.30 -18.80 0.77
C LEU A 500 8.88 -17.38 0.69
N HIS A 501 9.46 -16.89 1.79
CA HIS A 501 10.01 -15.53 1.92
C HIS A 501 11.54 -15.50 2.04
N HIS A 502 12.23 -16.46 1.40
CA HIS A 502 13.70 -16.50 1.39
C HIS A 502 14.35 -15.37 0.57
N ASP A 503 13.55 -14.59 -0.17
CA ASP A 503 13.98 -13.43 -0.97
C ASP A 503 14.47 -12.25 -0.12
N ASP A 504 13.97 -12.14 1.13
CA ASP A 504 14.28 -11.06 2.04
C ASP A 504 14.50 -11.63 3.45
N ILE A 505 15.77 -11.78 3.83
CA ILE A 505 16.18 -12.38 5.11
C ILE A 505 15.59 -11.62 6.31
N ASN A 506 15.53 -10.28 6.25
CA ASN A 506 15.01 -9.49 7.36
C ASN A 506 13.49 -9.67 7.48
N ARG A 507 12.79 -9.71 6.35
CA ARG A 507 11.35 -10.02 6.32
C ARG A 507 11.08 -11.43 6.85
N GLN A 508 11.87 -12.42 6.44
CA GLN A 508 11.74 -13.79 6.93
C GLN A 508 11.93 -13.88 8.46
N LYS A 509 12.93 -13.19 9.00
CA LYS A 509 13.15 -13.07 10.46
C LYS A 509 11.98 -12.39 11.16
N ALA A 510 11.40 -11.35 10.58
CA ALA A 510 10.23 -10.67 11.14
C ALA A 510 8.98 -11.56 11.14
N LEU A 511 8.73 -12.30 10.06
CA LEU A 511 7.63 -13.28 10.00
C LEU A 511 7.81 -14.38 11.05
N PHE A 512 9.04 -14.85 11.25
CA PHE A 512 9.38 -15.80 12.30
C PHE A 512 9.11 -15.22 13.70
N ALA A 513 9.65 -14.03 13.99
CA ALA A 513 9.45 -13.34 15.26
C ALA A 513 7.96 -13.03 15.54
N ASN A 514 7.18 -12.73 14.50
CA ASN A 514 5.76 -12.42 14.63
C ASN A 514 4.94 -13.64 15.07
N ALA A 515 5.35 -14.87 14.75
CA ALA A 515 4.73 -16.07 15.29
C ALA A 515 4.84 -16.12 16.83
N PHE A 516 5.97 -15.70 17.40
CA PHE A 516 6.15 -15.57 18.85
C PHE A 516 5.32 -14.42 19.43
N LYS A 517 5.28 -13.25 18.76
CA LYS A 517 4.40 -12.13 19.14
C LYS A 517 2.96 -12.62 19.32
N LEU A 518 2.45 -13.35 18.33
CA LEU A 518 1.09 -13.87 18.33
C LEU A 518 0.88 -14.94 19.40
N TYR A 519 1.84 -15.83 19.61
CA TYR A 519 1.78 -16.82 20.69
C TYR A 519 1.65 -16.16 22.07
N PHE A 520 2.49 -15.17 22.39
CA PHE A 520 2.40 -14.46 23.67
C PHE A 520 1.16 -13.57 23.79
N LEU A 521 0.63 -13.06 22.67
CA LEU A 521 -0.67 -12.41 22.67
C LEU A 521 -1.79 -13.39 23.05
N MET A 522 -1.78 -14.60 22.47
CA MET A 522 -2.76 -15.64 22.76
C MET A 522 -2.74 -16.08 24.24
N LYS A 523 -1.55 -16.22 24.85
CA LYS A 523 -1.43 -16.61 26.27
C LYS A 523 -2.00 -15.59 27.27
N ARG A 524 -2.15 -14.34 26.85
CA ARG A 524 -2.63 -13.24 27.70
C ARG A 524 -4.14 -13.01 27.60
N LEU A 525 -4.80 -13.64 26.63
CA LEU A 525 -6.26 -13.72 26.55
C LEU A 525 -6.78 -14.63 27.67
#